data_AF-A0A2K1J4V1-F1
#
_entry.id   AF-A0A2K1J4V1-F1
#
_cell.length_a   1.000
_cell.length_b   1.000
_cell.length_c   1.000
_cell.angle_alpha   90.00
_cell.angle_beta   90.00
_cell.angle_gamma   90.00
#
_symmetry.space_group_name_H-M   'P 1'
#
loop_
_entity.id
_entity.type
_entity.pdbx_description
1 polymer ?
#
loop_
_entity_poly.entity_id
_entity_poly.type
_entity_poly.pdbx_seq_one_letter_code
_entity_poly.pdbx_strand_id
1 'polypeptide(L)' 'MRYCSSLTSLPNELGNPTSLTTLNMRYCSSLTSLPNELGNLTSLTTLNMRYCSSLTSLPNELGNLTSLTTLDISYCSS' A
#
# COMPACT_ATOMS: atom_id res chain seq x y z
N MET A 1 -5.06 -14.70 8.05
CA MET A 1 -5.82 -13.68 8.81
C MET A 1 -4.85 -12.60 9.25
N ARG A 2 -4.88 -11.41 8.65
CA ARG A 2 -4.15 -10.24 9.18
C ARG A 2 -5.04 -9.03 8.99
N TYR A 3 -5.80 -8.72 10.03
CA TYR A 3 -6.53 -7.46 10.12
C TYR A 3 -5.57 -6.46 10.78
N CYS A 4 -5.28 -5.39 10.07
CA CYS A 4 -4.41 -4.28 10.48
C CYS A 4 -5.28 -3.10 10.91
N SER A 5 -6.33 -3.39 11.69
CA SER A 5 -7.39 -2.42 12.04
C SER A 5 -6.92 -1.26 12.90
N SER A 6 -5.70 -1.31 13.45
CA SER A 6 -5.10 -0.21 14.21
C SER A 6 -3.90 0.43 13.48
N LEU A 7 -3.52 -0.08 12.30
CA LEU A 7 -2.42 0.46 11.53
C LEU A 7 -2.88 1.73 10.81
N THR A 8 -2.30 2.87 11.15
CA THR A 8 -2.63 4.17 10.56
C THR A 8 -1.70 4.57 9.43
N SER A 9 -0.44 4.13 9.47
CA SER A 9 0.56 4.31 8.43
C SER A 9 1.54 3.13 8.37
N LEU A 10 2.28 3.03 7.27
CA LEU A 10 3.41 2.10 7.14
C LEU A 10 4.72 2.79 7.50
N PRO A 11 5.72 2.03 8.00
CA PRO A 11 7.05 2.55 8.25
C PRO A 11 7.76 2.92 6.93
N ASN A 12 8.58 3.97 6.95
CA ASN A 12 9.32 4.43 5.77
C ASN A 12 10.33 3.37 5.29
N GLU A 13 10.83 2.53 6.21
CA GLU A 13 11.76 1.44 5.93
C GLU A 13 11.15 0.33 5.04
N LEU A 14 9.83 0.35 4.81
CA LEU A 14 9.19 -0.55 3.84
C LEU A 14 9.77 -0.37 2.43
N GLY A 15 10.22 0.84 2.09
CA GLY A 15 10.86 1.16 0.82
C GLY A 15 12.33 0.76 0.69
N ASN A 16 12.88 0.00 1.65
CA ASN A 16 14.23 -0.53 1.52
C ASN A 16 14.32 -1.56 0.37
N PRO A 17 15.52 -1.85 -0.18
CA PRO A 17 15.66 -2.79 -1.29
C PRO A 17 15.18 -4.19 -0.89
N THR A 18 13.94 -4.50 -1.28
CA THR A 18 13.30 -5.78 -1.08
C THR A 18 12.90 -6.36 -2.43
N SER A 19 12.96 -7.69 -2.56
CA SER A 19 12.37 -8.41 -3.69
C SER A 19 10.85 -8.59 -3.52
N LEU A 20 10.18 -7.69 -2.79
CA LEU A 20 8.76 -7.82 -2.47
C LEU A 20 7.92 -7.67 -3.74
N THR A 21 7.24 -8.74 -4.12
CA THR A 21 6.39 -8.78 -5.32
C THR A 21 4.92 -8.55 -5.01
N THR A 22 4.48 -8.78 -3.77
CA THR A 22 3.10 -8.61 -3.33
C THR A 22 3.02 -7.95 -1.96
N LEU A 23 2.26 -6.85 -1.87
CA LEU A 23 1.91 -6.19 -0.63
C LEU A 23 0.39 -6.27 -0.43
N ASN A 24 -0.04 -7.01 0.59
CA ASN A 24 -1.45 -7.19 0.91
C ASN A 24 -1.79 -6.53 2.25
N MET A 25 -2.57 -5.45 2.14
CA MET A 25 -3.05 -4.56 3.18
C MET A 25 -4.58 -4.63 3.31
N ARG A 26 -5.21 -5.68 2.78
CA ARG A 26 -6.67 -5.83 2.80
C ARG A 26 -7.20 -5.72 4.23
N TYR A 27 -8.27 -4.95 4.41
CA TYR A 27 -8.88 -4.66 5.72
C TYR A 27 -8.02 -3.84 6.70
N CYS A 28 -7.00 -3.11 6.25
CA CYS A 28 -6.39 -2.06 7.09
C CYS A 28 -7.32 -0.83 7.14
N SER A 29 -8.48 -0.96 7.79
CA SER A 29 -9.54 0.06 7.75
C SER A 29 -9.15 1.40 8.37
N SER A 30 -8.14 1.43 9.26
CA SER A 30 -7.63 2.64 9.90
C SER A 30 -6.43 3.26 9.20
N LEU A 31 -5.98 2.67 8.09
CA LEU A 31 -4.86 3.18 7.30
C LEU A 31 -5.29 4.50 6.64
N THR A 32 -4.63 5.59 6.99
CA THR A 32 -4.95 6.92 6.47
C THR A 32 -4.06 7.33 5.31
N SER A 33 -2.83 6.82 5.27
CA SER A 33 -1.84 7.18 4.25
C SER A 33 -0.80 6.08 4.04
N LEU A 34 -0.08 6.17 2.92
CA LEU A 34 1.09 5.35 2.62
C LEU A 34 2.34 6.26 2.55
N PRO A 35 3.52 5.76 2.96
CA PRO A 35 4.78 6.49 2.83
C PRO A 35 5.17 6.65 1.36
N ASN A 36 5.88 7.72 1.04
CA ASN A 36 6.45 7.95 -0.30
C ASN A 36 7.47 6.85 -0.66
N GLU A 37 8.16 6.33 0.34
CA GLU A 37 9.12 5.24 0.22
C GLU A 37 8.52 3.95 -0.34
N LEU A 38 7.18 3.81 -0.33
CA LEU A 38 6.51 2.71 -1.03
C LEU A 38 6.91 2.67 -2.52
N GLY A 39 7.15 3.83 -3.15
CA GLY A 39 7.61 3.94 -4.54
C GLY A 39 8.95 3.26 -4.82
N ASN A 40 9.75 2.97 -3.79
CA ASN A 40 11.02 2.26 -3.96
C ASN A 40 10.84 0.75 -4.18
N LEU A 41 9.63 0.21 -3.99
CA LEU A 41 9.31 -1.19 -4.23
C LEU A 41 9.14 -1.49 -5.73
N THR A 42 10.21 -1.27 -6.51
CA THR A 42 10.18 -1.39 -7.98
C THR A 42 9.89 -2.80 -8.49
N SER A 43 10.07 -3.83 -7.65
CA SER A 43 9.70 -5.23 -7.94
C SER A 43 8.24 -5.58 -7.60
N LEU A 44 7.49 -4.65 -7.01
CA LEU A 44 6.11 -4.89 -6.58
C LEU A 44 5.19 -5.06 -7.80
N THR A 45 4.55 -6.21 -7.89
CA THR A 45 3.61 -6.54 -8.97
C THR A 45 2.16 -6.39 -8.54
N THR A 46 1.88 -6.57 -7.25
CA THR A 46 0.53 -6.52 -6.67
C THR A 46 0.51 -5.69 -5.40
N LEU A 47 -0.35 -4.67 -5.38
CA LEU A 47 -0.72 -3.88 -4.20
C LEU A 47 -2.22 -4.06 -3.94
N ASN A 48 -2.57 -4.76 -2.87
CA ASN A 48 -3.97 -4.97 -2.46
C ASN A 48 -4.29 -4.17 -1.19
N MET A 49 -5.15 -3.18 -1.32
CA MET A 49 -5.63 -2.31 -0.23
C MET A 49 -7.16 -2.36 -0.14
N ARG A 50 -7.77 -3.47 -0.55
CA ARG A 50 -9.21 -3.63 -0.55
C ARG A 50 -9.76 -3.46 0.88
N TYR A 51 -10.84 -2.70 1.04
CA TYR A 51 -11.44 -2.32 2.34
C TYR A 51 -10.55 -1.45 3.24
N CYS A 52 -9.59 -0.70 2.70
CA CYS A 52 -8.89 0.37 3.45
C CYS A 52 -9.72 1.66 3.44
N SER A 53 -10.82 1.65 4.21
CA SER A 53 -11.85 2.69 4.18
C SER A 53 -11.42 4.06 4.74
N SER A 54 -10.29 4.19 5.42
CA SER A 54 -9.81 5.50 5.92
C SER A 54 -8.72 6.13 5.04
N LEU A 55 -8.34 5.47 3.94
CA LEU A 55 -7.28 5.94 3.07
C LEU A 55 -7.74 7.19 2.30
N THR A 56 -7.10 8.33 2.53
CA THR A 56 -7.54 9.62 1.95
C THR A 56 -6.82 9.97 0.65
N SER A 57 -5.61 9.44 0.45
CA SER A 57 -4.81 9.70 -0.74
C SER A 57 -3.78 8.61 -0.99
N LEU A 58 -3.29 8.57 -2.22
CA LEU A 58 -2.12 7.79 -2.62
C LEU A 58 -0.88 8.71 -2.65
N PRO A 59 0.31 8.20 -2.29
CA PRO A 59 1.54 8.99 -2.33
C PRO A 59 1.93 9.29 -3.78
N ASN A 60 2.52 10.45 -4.03
CA ASN A 60 2.95 10.86 -5.37
C ASN A 60 3.94 9.86 -5.99
N GLU A 61 4.80 9.28 -5.15
CA GLU A 61 5.82 8.31 -5.55
C GLU A 61 5.24 6.92 -5.91
N LEU A 62 3.92 6.70 -5.81
CA LEU A 62 3.30 5.45 -6.28
C LEU A 62 3.57 5.22 -7.79
N GLY A 63 3.77 6.29 -8.55
CA GLY A 63 4.18 6.21 -9.96
C GLY A 63 5.53 5.53 -10.21
N ASN A 64 6.36 5.39 -9.17
CA ASN A 64 7.67 4.72 -9.27
C ASN A 64 7.56 3.19 -9.22
N LEU A 65 6.37 2.63 -8.94
CA LEU A 65 6.11 1.20 -8.95
C LEU A 65 6.03 0.65 -10.38
N THR A 66 7.16 0.67 -11.09
CA THR A 66 7.23 0.36 -12.54
C THR A 66 6.84 -1.08 -12.90
N SER A 67 6.93 -2.03 -11.97
CA SER A 67 6.49 -3.42 -12.17
C SER A 67 5.04 -3.69 -11.75
N LEU A 68 4.31 -2.68 -11.27
CA LEU A 68 2.96 -2.87 -10.72
C LEU A 68 1.98 -3.22 -11.84
N THR A 69 1.32 -4.36 -11.69
CA THR A 69 0.31 -4.85 -12.65
C THR A 69 -1.09 -4.85 -12.04
N THR A 70 -1.18 -4.97 -10.70
CA THR A 70 -2.44 -5.03 -9.98
C THR A 70 -2.42 -4.03 -8.83
N LEU A 71 -3.35 -3.06 -8.88
CA LEU A 71 -3.68 -2.16 -7.79
C LEU A 71 -5.15 -2.35 -7.43
N ASP A 72 -5.44 -2.97 -6.29
CA ASP A 72 -6.82 -3.15 -5.80
C ASP A 72 -7.09 -2.21 -4.63
N ILE A 73 -7.83 -1.13 -4.91
CA ILE A 73 -8.33 -0.15 -3.92
C ILE A 73 -9.84 -0.24 -3.75
N SER A 74 -10.45 -1.37 -4.10
CA SER A 74 -11.89 -1.54 -4.01
C SER A 74 -12.36 -1.37 -2.57
N TYR A 75 -13.50 -0.70 -2.36
CA TYR A 75 -14.04 -0.41 -1.02
C TYR A 75 -13.12 0.45 -0.12
N CYS A 76 -12.11 1.13 -0.68
CA CYS A 76 -11.58 2.33 -0.07
C CYS A 76 -12.63 3.45 -0.19
N SER A 77 -12.67 4.36 0.77
CA SER A 77 -13.50 5.56 0.62
C SER A 77 -12.80 6.52 -0.36
N SER A 78 -13.60 7.34 -1.03
CA SER A 78 -13.19 8.39 -1.96
C SER A 78 -13.20 9.75 -1.30
#